data_AF-A0A846SZ01-F1
#
_entry.id   AF-A0A846SZ01-F1
#
_cell.length_a   1.000
_cell.length_b   1.000
_cell.length_c   1.000
_cell.angle_alpha   90.00
_cell.angle_beta   90.00
_cell.angle_gamma   90.00
#
_symmetry.space_group_name_H-M   'P 1'
#
loop_
_entity.id
_entity.type
_entity.pdbx_description
1 polymer ?
#
loop_
_entity_poly.entity_id
_entity_poly.type
_entity_poly.pdbx_seq_one_letter_code
_entity_poly.pdbx_strand_id
1 'polypeptide(L)'
;MPPPEAFGLYAVCARYPSGLARQVTLTPVKPGLYRLLMLSQTVAVVVLGGLEVNQRNALWELFSHASSRVAHGVEHYRWRQPDYNILFRLILPDYLTEGLTMSYTMEDLRRDAAHEFPDELPPAERIKGL
;
A
#
# COMPACT_ATOMS: atom_id res chain seq x y z
N MET A 1 17.51 0.51 17.55
CA MET A 1 16.65 1.50 16.85
C MET A 1 17.50 2.18 15.79
N PRO A 2 17.03 2.32 14.54
CA PRO A 2 17.81 2.99 13.50
C PRO A 2 18.03 4.49 13.84
N PRO A 3 19.11 5.12 13.33
CA PRO A 3 19.45 6.51 13.64
C PRO A 3 18.48 7.50 12.97
N PRO A 4 18.33 8.73 13.47
CA PRO A 4 17.43 9.74 12.89
C PRO A 4 17.67 10.00 11.41
N GLU A 5 18.92 9.94 10.92
CA GLU A 5 19.23 10.15 9.50
C GLU A 5 18.74 9.02 8.59
N ALA A 6 18.38 7.85 9.16
CA ALA A 6 17.79 6.75 8.41
C ALA A 6 16.29 6.98 8.11
N PHE A 7 15.67 8.00 8.72
CA PHE A 7 14.28 8.35 8.48
C PHE A 7 14.20 9.47 7.44
N GLY A 8 13.31 9.29 6.47
CA GLY A 8 12.99 10.28 5.45
C GLY A 8 11.53 10.72 5.55
N LEU A 9 11.23 11.92 5.06
CA LEU A 9 9.86 12.39 4.90
C LEU A 9 9.34 11.97 3.52
N TYR A 10 8.21 11.25 3.51
CA TYR A 10 7.61 10.72 2.29
C TYR A 10 6.19 11.23 2.12
N ALA A 11 5.85 11.64 0.90
CA ALA A 11 4.48 11.84 0.45
C ALA A 11 4.15 10.78 -0.60
N VAL A 12 3.05 10.05 -0.42
CA VAL A 12 2.65 8.97 -1.33
C VAL A 12 1.38 9.38 -2.07
N CYS A 13 1.39 9.26 -3.39
CA CYS A 13 0.28 9.61 -4.26
C CYS A 13 -0.03 8.44 -5.19
N ALA A 14 -1.30 8.10 -5.35
CA ALA A 14 -1.69 7.06 -6.30
C ALA A 14 -1.44 7.49 -7.76
N ARG A 15 -1.65 8.78 -8.08
CA ARG A 15 -1.48 9.40 -9.40
C ARG A 15 -0.50 10.59 -9.33
N TYR A 16 0.01 11.02 -10.48
CA TYR A 16 0.89 12.19 -10.54
C TYR A 16 0.16 13.44 -9.99
N PRO A 17 0.72 14.14 -8.98
CA PRO A 17 0.01 15.21 -8.29
C PRO A 17 0.10 16.53 -9.08
N SER A 18 -0.61 16.61 -10.21
CA SER A 18 -0.56 17.75 -11.13
C SER A 18 -0.92 19.08 -10.46
N GLY A 19 -1.87 19.09 -9.52
CA GLY A 19 -2.23 20.28 -8.75
C GLY A 19 -1.10 20.82 -7.87
N LEU A 20 -0.30 19.93 -7.28
CA LEU A 20 0.88 20.28 -6.50
C LEU A 20 2.02 20.73 -7.42
N ALA A 21 2.26 19.98 -8.50
CA ALA A 21 3.32 20.27 -9.47
C ALA A 21 3.18 21.62 -10.19
N ARG A 22 2.00 22.25 -10.13
CA ARG A 22 1.78 23.62 -10.62
C ARG A 22 2.32 24.70 -9.67
N GLN A 23 2.49 24.37 -8.39
CA GLN A 23 2.86 25.31 -7.33
C GLN A 23 4.30 25.12 -6.87
N VAL A 24 4.83 23.90 -7.02
CA VAL A 24 6.19 23.55 -6.59
C VAL A 24 6.90 22.74 -7.65
N THR A 25 8.23 22.86 -7.68
CA THR A 25 9.07 22.05 -8.55
C THR A 25 9.26 20.66 -7.96
N LEU A 26 8.81 19.64 -8.69
CA LEU A 26 9.08 18.24 -8.39
C LEU A 26 10.28 17.78 -9.22
N THR A 27 11.44 17.59 -8.59
CA THR A 27 12.64 17.12 -9.28
C THR A 27 12.57 15.60 -9.47
N PRO A 28 12.54 15.08 -10.71
CA PRO A 28 12.51 13.64 -10.94
C PRO A 28 13.83 13.00 -10.49
N VAL A 29 13.73 11.88 -9.78
CA VAL A 29 14.89 11.06 -9.38
C VAL A 29 14.93 9.76 -10.18
N LYS A 30 13.77 9.11 -10.30
CA LYS A 30 13.54 7.88 -11.09
C LYS A 30 12.04 7.75 -11.36
N PRO A 31 11.58 6.81 -12.22
CA PRO A 31 10.16 6.66 -12.50
C PRO A 31 9.33 6.53 -11.21
N GLY A 32 8.34 7.41 -11.05
CA GLY A 32 7.46 7.44 -9.89
C GLY A 32 8.10 7.96 -8.59
N LEU A 33 9.33 8.48 -8.61
CA LEU A 33 9.96 9.10 -7.45
C LEU A 33 10.49 10.48 -7.78
N TYR A 34 10.04 11.46 -7.00
CA TYR A 34 10.44 12.85 -7.11
C TYR A 34 10.96 13.36 -5.77
N ARG A 35 11.76 14.43 -5.82
CA ARG A 35 12.15 15.22 -4.66
C ARG A 35 11.47 16.57 -4.70
N LEU A 36 10.98 16.98 -3.54
CA LEU A 36 10.43 18.30 -3.28
C LEU A 36 11.21 18.88 -2.11
N LEU A 37 11.81 20.05 -2.29
CA LEU A 37 12.37 20.82 -1.18
C LEU A 37 11.25 21.69 -0.59
N MET A 38 10.90 21.43 0.66
CA MET A 38 9.90 22.21 1.40
C MET A 38 10.58 22.82 2.63
N LEU A 39 10.68 24.15 2.65
CA LEU A 39 11.43 24.89 3.67
C LEU A 39 12.89 24.39 3.74
N SER A 40 13.24 23.69 4.82
CA SER A 40 14.56 23.07 5.05
C SER A 40 14.56 21.55 4.93
N GLN A 41 13.44 20.93 4.53
CA GLN A 41 13.30 19.48 4.46
C GLN A 41 13.11 18.99 3.03
N THR A 42 13.79 17.89 2.71
CA THR A 42 13.58 17.17 1.44
C THR A 42 12.50 16.12 1.64
N VAL A 43 11.40 16.28 0.91
CA VAL A 43 10.31 15.31 0.84
C VAL A 43 10.50 14.43 -0.39
N ALA A 44 10.50 13.12 -0.20
CA ALA A 44 10.42 12.16 -1.28
C ALA A 44 8.95 11.95 -1.66
N VAL A 45 8.58 12.36 -2.87
CA VAL A 45 7.22 12.19 -3.40
C VAL A 45 7.18 10.92 -4.24
N VAL A 46 6.45 9.91 -3.76
CA VAL A 46 6.29 8.60 -4.38
C VAL A 46 4.95 8.57 -5.12
N VAL A 47 4.99 8.42 -6.44
CA VAL A 47 3.82 8.30 -7.31
C VAL A 47 3.66 6.83 -7.73
N LEU A 48 2.72 6.13 -7.11
CA LEU A 48 2.54 4.68 -7.25
C LEU A 48 2.30 4.25 -8.70
N GLY A 49 1.47 4.98 -9.44
CA GLY A 49 1.22 4.70 -10.85
C GLY A 49 2.43 4.89 -11.78
N GLY A 50 3.46 5.60 -11.32
CA GLY A 50 4.69 5.86 -12.08
C GLY A 50 5.87 4.97 -11.67
N LEU A 51 5.75 4.17 -10.60
CA LEU A 51 6.83 3.28 -10.16
C LEU A 51 7.06 2.15 -11.17
N GLU A 52 8.32 1.75 -11.30
CA GLU A 52 8.68 0.54 -12.05
C GLU A 52 8.04 -0.70 -11.42
N VAL A 53 7.57 -1.59 -12.27
CA VAL A 53 6.98 -2.88 -11.86
C VAL A 53 8.11 -3.84 -11.54
N ASN A 54 8.27 -4.19 -10.27
CA ASN A 54 9.25 -5.16 -9.79
C ASN A 54 8.90 -5.69 -8.40
N GLN A 55 9.50 -6.81 -8.00
CA GLN A 55 9.21 -7.47 -6.73
C GLN A 55 9.42 -6.57 -5.50
N ARG A 56 10.43 -5.69 -5.52
CA ARG A 56 10.71 -4.78 -4.39
C ARG A 56 9.62 -3.72 -4.22
N ASN A 57 8.91 -3.40 -5.30
CA ASN A 57 7.82 -2.45 -5.32
C ASN A 57 6.43 -3.08 -5.19
N ALA A 58 6.33 -4.41 -5.12
CA ALA A 58 5.03 -5.10 -5.08
C ALA A 58 4.09 -4.60 -3.97
N LEU A 59 4.63 -4.23 -2.81
CA LEU A 59 3.86 -3.60 -1.72
C LEU A 59 3.18 -2.29 -2.17
N TRP A 60 3.90 -1.45 -2.91
CA TRP A 60 3.39 -0.16 -3.38
C TRP A 60 2.29 -0.33 -4.41
N GLU A 61 2.33 -1.43 -5.17
CA GLU A 61 1.36 -1.71 -6.20
C GLU A 61 0.01 -2.14 -5.65
N LEU A 62 -0.03 -2.75 -4.45
CA LEU A 62 -1.27 -3.04 -3.71
C LEU A 62 -2.11 -1.78 -3.46
N PHE A 63 -1.47 -0.61 -3.37
CA PHE A 63 -2.13 0.67 -3.13
C PHE A 63 -2.29 1.51 -4.41
N SER A 64 -2.07 0.90 -5.57
CA SER A 64 -2.19 1.59 -6.86
C SER A 64 -3.64 1.83 -7.24
N HIS A 65 -3.88 2.90 -8.00
CA HIS A 65 -5.16 3.16 -8.64
C HIS A 65 -5.38 2.35 -9.93
N ALA A 66 -4.45 1.48 -10.32
CA ALA A 66 -4.58 0.64 -11.51
C ALA A 66 -4.76 -0.81 -11.08
N SER A 67 -5.89 -1.42 -11.45
CA SER A 67 -6.23 -2.80 -11.09
C SER A 67 -5.17 -3.81 -11.54
N SER A 68 -4.57 -3.63 -12.71
CA SER A 68 -3.47 -4.46 -13.22
C SER A 68 -2.22 -4.40 -12.33
N ARG A 69 -1.92 -3.24 -11.74
CA ARG A 69 -0.83 -3.10 -10.78
C ARG A 69 -1.17 -3.78 -9.46
N VAL A 70 -2.40 -3.62 -8.97
CA VAL A 70 -2.84 -4.30 -7.75
C VAL A 70 -2.74 -5.83 -7.91
N ALA A 71 -3.19 -6.37 -9.03
CA ALA A 71 -3.06 -7.79 -9.35
C ALA A 71 -1.60 -8.25 -9.33
N HIS A 72 -0.69 -7.50 -9.94
CA HIS A 72 0.74 -7.81 -9.90
C HIS A 72 1.30 -7.75 -8.46
N GLY A 73 0.91 -6.75 -7.68
CA GLY A 73 1.30 -6.59 -6.28
C GLY A 73 0.88 -7.79 -5.43
N VAL A 74 -0.35 -8.29 -5.62
CA VAL A 74 -0.87 -9.47 -4.92
C VAL A 74 -0.05 -10.72 -5.26
N GLU A 75 0.29 -10.91 -6.53
CA GLU A 75 1.05 -12.07 -6.99
C GLU A 75 2.51 -12.05 -6.50
N HIS A 76 3.13 -10.87 -6.45
CA HIS A 76 4.58 -10.76 -6.25
C HIS A 76 4.99 -10.30 -4.85
N TYR A 77 4.06 -9.77 -4.04
CA TYR A 77 4.38 -9.35 -2.69
C TYR A 77 4.53 -10.54 -1.74
N ARG A 78 5.73 -10.69 -1.20
CA ARG A 78 6.02 -11.70 -0.17
C ARG A 78 5.68 -11.14 1.21
N TRP A 79 4.54 -11.55 1.73
CA TRP A 79 4.10 -11.25 3.09
C TRP A 79 5.12 -11.75 4.11
N ARG A 80 5.45 -10.90 5.09
CA ARG A 80 6.37 -11.26 6.20
C ARG A 80 5.65 -11.96 7.36
N GLN A 81 4.33 -11.80 7.45
CA GLN A 81 3.49 -12.52 8.39
C GLN A 81 2.35 -13.16 7.59
N PRO A 82 2.04 -14.46 7.79
CA PRO A 82 1.04 -15.19 7.01
C PRO A 82 -0.35 -14.56 7.07
N ASP A 83 -0.71 -14.03 8.24
CA ASP A 83 -2.06 -13.55 8.57
C ASP A 83 -2.51 -12.40 7.65
N TYR A 84 -1.59 -11.52 7.22
CA TYR A 84 -1.93 -10.41 6.33
C TYR A 84 -2.29 -10.83 4.90
N ASN A 85 -1.84 -12.00 4.45
CA ASN A 85 -2.18 -12.53 3.13
C ASN A 85 -3.66 -12.92 3.07
N ILE A 86 -4.18 -13.52 4.13
CA ILE A 86 -5.57 -13.97 4.26
C ILE A 86 -6.48 -12.74 4.24
N LEU A 87 -6.13 -11.74 5.04
CA LEU A 87 -6.84 -10.46 5.10
C LEU A 87 -6.90 -9.79 3.71
N PHE A 88 -5.78 -9.71 2.99
CA PHE A 88 -5.78 -9.13 1.64
C PHE A 88 -6.65 -9.92 0.65
N ARG A 89 -6.68 -11.25 0.75
CA ARG A 89 -7.50 -12.11 -0.11
C ARG A 89 -9.00 -11.93 0.09
N LEU A 90 -9.42 -11.50 1.28
CA LEU A 90 -10.83 -11.27 1.61
C LEU A 90 -11.43 -10.10 0.82
N ILE A 91 -10.71 -8.99 0.76
CA ILE A 91 -11.19 -7.73 0.15
C ILE A 91 -10.81 -7.58 -1.32
N LEU A 92 -9.85 -8.35 -1.80
CA LEU A 92 -9.37 -8.24 -3.18
C LEU A 92 -10.47 -8.51 -4.22
N PRO A 93 -11.37 -9.50 -4.05
CA PRO A 93 -12.46 -9.75 -4.99
C PRO A 93 -13.40 -8.54 -5.14
N ASP A 94 -13.84 -7.96 -4.02
CA ASP A 94 -14.70 -6.77 -4.02
C ASP A 94 -13.98 -5.56 -4.62
N TYR A 95 -12.70 -5.39 -4.28
CA TYR A 95 -11.84 -4.35 -4.83
C TYR A 95 -11.70 -4.42 -6.36
N LEU A 96 -11.55 -5.64 -6.91
CA LEU A 96 -11.44 -5.86 -8.35
C LEU A 96 -12.79 -5.74 -9.08
N THR A 97 -13.89 -6.01 -8.38
CA THR A 97 -15.25 -6.04 -8.95
C THR A 97 -15.92 -4.66 -8.92
N GLU A 98 -15.77 -3.90 -7.82
CA GLU A 98 -16.50 -2.65 -7.59
C GLU A 98 -15.74 -1.39 -8.06
N GLY A 99 -14.42 -1.46 -8.20
CA GLY A 99 -13.60 -0.28 -8.47
C GLY A 99 -13.40 0.62 -7.22
N LEU A 100 -12.35 1.44 -7.27
CA LEU A 100 -11.59 2.03 -6.16
C LEU A 100 -12.34 2.97 -5.18
N THR A 101 -13.34 2.52 -4.43
CA THR A 101 -13.98 3.32 -3.38
C THR A 101 -13.68 2.72 -2.01
N MET A 102 -12.77 3.34 -1.27
CA MET A 102 -12.33 2.86 0.06
C MET A 102 -13.09 3.58 1.18
N SER A 103 -14.09 2.91 1.75
CA SER A 103 -14.60 3.19 3.12
C SER A 103 -14.25 2.08 4.11
N TYR A 104 -13.60 1.01 3.65
CA TYR A 104 -13.35 -0.21 4.42
C TYR A 104 -12.06 -0.11 5.24
N THR A 105 -12.14 -0.37 6.55
CA THR A 105 -11.01 -0.24 7.48
C THR A 105 -10.33 -1.58 7.77
N MET A 106 -9.09 -1.53 8.28
CA MET A 106 -8.34 -2.72 8.73
C MET A 106 -9.05 -3.46 9.88
N GLU A 107 -9.94 -2.79 10.61
CA GLU A 107 -10.68 -3.40 11.71
C GLU A 107 -11.93 -4.12 11.20
N ASP A 108 -12.61 -3.55 10.20
CA ASP A 108 -13.69 -4.22 9.47
C ASP A 108 -13.14 -5.49 8.79
N LEU A 109 -11.95 -5.38 8.19
CA LEU A 109 -11.19 -6.48 7.58
C LEU A 109 -10.95 -7.66 8.52
N ARG A 110 -10.49 -7.38 9.74
CA ARG A 110 -10.22 -8.43 10.74
C ARG A 110 -11.49 -9.12 11.18
N ARG A 111 -12.59 -8.37 11.32
CA ARG A 111 -13.89 -8.90 11.72
C ARG A 111 -14.42 -9.88 10.67
N ASP A 112 -14.37 -9.49 9.41
CA ASP A 112 -14.93 -10.32 8.32
C ASP A 112 -14.06 -11.56 8.06
N ALA A 113 -12.73 -11.43 8.16
CA ALA A 113 -11.82 -12.57 8.00
C ALA A 113 -12.02 -13.65 9.08
N ALA A 114 -12.34 -13.23 10.31
CA ALA A 114 -12.64 -14.16 11.39
C ALA A 114 -13.94 -14.93 11.15
N HIS A 115 -14.86 -14.39 10.35
CA HIS A 115 -16.10 -15.05 9.98
C HIS A 115 -15.92 -16.05 8.83
N GLU A 116 -15.16 -15.67 7.79
CA GLU A 116 -15.00 -16.50 6.59
C GLU A 116 -13.89 -17.56 6.68
N PHE A 117 -12.80 -17.32 7.42
CA PHE A 117 -11.65 -18.22 7.49
C PHE A 117 -11.17 -18.48 8.93
N PRO A 118 -12.01 -19.07 9.80
CA PRO A 118 -11.67 -19.30 11.21
C PRO A 118 -10.43 -20.19 11.39
N ASP A 119 -10.19 -21.12 10.45
CA ASP A 119 -9.08 -22.07 10.49
C ASP A 119 -7.74 -21.49 10.00
N GLU A 120 -7.75 -20.32 9.38
CA GLU A 120 -6.53 -19.67 8.89
C GLU A 120 -6.05 -18.56 9.84
N LEU A 121 -6.86 -18.17 10.82
CA LEU A 121 -6.45 -17.25 11.88
C LEU A 121 -5.31 -17.81 12.73
N PRO A 122 -4.43 -16.95 13.28
CA PRO A 122 -3.41 -17.38 14.22
C PRO A 122 -4.06 -18.09 15.44
N PRO A 123 -3.46 -19.17 15.97
CA PRO A 123 -4.09 -20.02 17.00
C PRO A 123 -4.57 -19.26 18.24
N ALA A 124 -3.91 -18.15 18.59
CA ALA A 124 -4.28 -17.30 19.72
C ALA A 124 -5.64 -16.62 19.57
N GLU A 125 -6.10 -16.37 18.33
CA GLU A 125 -7.39 -15.74 18.07
C GLU A 125 -8.53 -16.77 17.99
N ARG A 126 -8.23 -18.03 17.65
CA ARG A 126 -9.22 -19.14 17.65
C ARG A 126 -9.81 -19.41 19.03
N ILE A 127 -9.01 -19.23 20.08
CA ILE A 127 -9.39 -19.54 21.46
C ILE A 127 -10.33 -18.46 22.05
N LYS A 128 -10.34 -17.24 21.50
CA LYS A 128 -11.27 -16.17 21.94
C LYS A 128 -12.71 -16.38 21.48
N GLY A 129 -12.94 -17.31 20.56
CA GLY A 129 -14.28 -17.66 20.05
C GLY A 129 -14.95 -18.86 20.72
N LEU A 130 -14.34 -19.41 21.79
CA LEU A 130 -14.90 -20.50 22.63
C LEU A 130 -15.44 -19.96 23.95
#